data_AF-A0A1F8R1U1-F1
#
_entry.id   AF-A0A1F8R1U1-F1
#
_cell.length_a   1.000
_cell.length_b   1.000
_cell.length_c   1.000
_cell.angle_alpha   90.00
_cell.angle_beta   90.00
_cell.angle_gamma   90.00
#
_symmetry.space_group_name_H-M   'P 1'
#
loop_
_entity.id
_entity.type
_entity.pdbx_description
1 polymer ?
#
loop_
_entity_poly.entity_id
_entity_poly.type
_entity_poly.pdbx_seq_one_letter_code
_entity_poly.pdbx_strand_id
1 'polypeptide(L)'
;MEVKLAIKVPDELRRRVKARAAMEGTTLSDIVRERLEEFVAGWDAVEEADDIRVAREIKARIAQGEEPLYDWEEVKAELNALSD
;
A
#
# COMPACT_ATOMS: atom_id res chain seq x y z
N MET A 1 19.26 -13.74 -2.86
CA MET A 1 18.63 -14.20 -4.11
C MET A 1 18.51 -12.99 -5.02
N GLU A 2 19.06 -13.02 -6.23
CA GLU A 2 19.04 -11.87 -7.14
C GLU A 2 17.81 -11.98 -8.05
N VAL A 3 16.93 -10.96 -8.02
CA VAL A 3 15.70 -10.92 -8.81
C VAL A 3 15.83 -9.83 -9.87
N LYS A 4 15.49 -10.15 -11.12
CA LYS A 4 15.50 -9.19 -12.23
C LYS A 4 14.11 -8.58 -12.38
N LEU A 5 14.02 -7.26 -12.20
CA LEU A 5 12.80 -6.49 -12.40
C LEU A 5 12.90 -5.70 -13.71
N ALA A 6 11.89 -5.83 -14.58
CA ALA A 6 11.76 -5.05 -15.80
C ALA A 6 10.53 -4.15 -15.71
N ILE A 7 10.73 -2.84 -15.81
CA ILE A 7 9.67 -1.83 -15.72
C ILE A 7 9.62 -0.98 -16.99
N LYS A 8 8.41 -0.62 -17.42
CA LYS A 8 8.22 0.37 -18.49
C LYS A 8 8.25 1.76 -17.86
N VAL A 9 9.10 2.62 -18.37
CA VAL A 9 9.22 4.02 -17.93
C VAL A 9 9.30 4.94 -19.15
N PRO A 10 8.84 6.19 -19.05
CA PRO A 10 9.05 7.18 -20.10
C PRO A 10 10.54 7.38 -20.42
N ASP A 11 10.88 7.53 -21.70
CA ASP A 11 12.27 7.65 -22.14
C ASP A 11 12.98 8.87 -21.55
N GLU A 12 12.27 9.99 -21.40
CA GLU A 12 12.82 11.20 -20.78
C GLU A 12 13.19 10.97 -19.31
N LEU A 13 12.36 10.23 -18.58
CA LEU A 13 12.62 9.88 -17.19
C LEU A 13 13.87 9.01 -17.09
N ARG A 14 13.96 7.96 -17.92
CA ARG A 14 15.15 7.11 -17.99
C ARG A 14 16.42 7.92 -18.29
N ARG A 15 16.35 8.87 -19.23
CA ARG A 15 17.48 9.72 -19.59
C ARG A 15 17.95 10.58 -18.41
N ARG A 16 17.02 11.21 -17.71
CA ARG A 16 17.31 12.05 -16.53
C ARG A 16 17.93 11.25 -15.39
N VAL A 17 17.36 10.09 -15.06
CA VAL A 17 17.88 9.26 -13.97
C VAL A 17 19.27 8.70 -14.32
N LYS A 18 19.50 8.32 -15.59
CA LYS A 18 20.84 7.88 -16.04
C LYS A 18 21.88 9.00 -15.93
N ALA A 19 21.53 10.24 -16.28
CA ALA A 19 22.42 11.38 -16.13
C ALA A 19 22.78 11.61 -14.66
N ARG A 20 21.77 11.57 -13.78
CA ARG A 20 21.97 11.67 -12.33
C ARG A 20 22.88 10.56 -11.80
N ALA A 21 22.65 9.31 -12.20
CA ALA A 21 23.47 8.17 -11.79
C ALA A 21 24.94 8.37 -12.17
N ALA A 22 25.20 8.86 -13.38
CA ALA A 22 26.56 9.15 -13.83
C ALA A 22 27.24 10.27 -13.02
N MET A 23 26.48 11.30 -12.61
CA MET A 23 27.01 12.39 -11.77
C MET A 23 27.33 11.93 -10.36
N GLU A 24 26.53 11.02 -9.81
CA GLU A 24 26.67 10.49 -8.45
C GLU A 24 27.61 9.26 -8.39
N GLY A 25 28.17 8.81 -9.52
CA GLY A 25 29.05 7.65 -9.58
C GLY A 25 28.36 6.32 -9.26
N THR A 26 27.04 6.27 -9.45
CA THR A 26 26.16 5.16 -9.09
C THR A 26 25.48 4.56 -10.34
N THR A 27 24.73 3.47 -10.18
CA THR A 27 23.95 2.87 -11.27
C THR A 27 22.47 3.23 -11.19
N LEU A 28 21.76 3.09 -12.31
CA LEU A 28 20.31 3.23 -12.35
C LEU A 28 19.62 2.27 -11.36
N SER A 29 20.16 1.05 -11.23
CA SER A 29 19.62 0.01 -10.36
C SER A 29 19.77 0.38 -8.89
N ASP A 30 20.87 1.01 -8.50
CA ASP A 30 21.10 1.45 -7.12
C ASP A 30 20.12 2.55 -6.74
N ILE A 31 19.90 3.52 -7.62
CA ILE A 31 18.89 4.58 -7.41
C ILE A 31 17.49 3.97 -7.28
N VAL A 32 17.11 3.06 -8.18
CA VAL A 32 15.79 2.42 -8.13
C VAL A 32 15.63 1.59 -6.85
N ARG A 33 16.68 0.90 -6.41
CA ARG A 33 16.68 0.14 -5.16
C ARG A 33 16.46 1.06 -3.96
N GLU A 34 17.25 2.12 -3.83
CA GLU A 34 17.11 3.11 -2.74
C GLU A 34 15.68 3.63 -2.65
N ARG A 35 15.08 4.00 -3.81
CA ARG A 35 13.69 4.49 -3.82
C ARG A 35 12.65 3.44 -3.47
N LEU A 36 12.89 2.18 -3.83
CA LEU A 36 12.00 1.09 -3.41
C LEU A 36 12.12 0.82 -1.91
N GLU A 37 13.33 0.89 -1.34
CA GLU A 37 13.56 0.74 0.10
C GLU A 37 12.90 1.89 0.89
N GLU A 38 13.05 3.15 0.43
CA GLU A 38 12.34 4.30 0.98
C GLU A 38 10.82 4.15 0.91
N PHE A 39 10.31 3.68 -0.24
CA PHE A 39 8.88 3.46 -0.44
C PHE A 39 8.34 2.40 0.53
N VAL A 40 9.01 1.26 0.65
CA VAL A 40 8.59 0.16 1.55
C VAL A 40 8.67 0.60 3.00
N ALA A 41 9.74 1.30 3.41
CA ALA A 41 9.88 1.77 4.79
C ALA A 41 8.74 2.73 5.21
N GLY A 42 8.17 3.46 4.26
CA GLY A 42 7.00 4.32 4.50
C GLY A 42 5.66 3.59 4.32
N TRP A 43 5.63 2.47 3.60
CA TRP A 43 4.39 1.81 3.21
C TRP A 43 3.65 1.21 4.40
N ASP A 44 4.34 0.44 5.25
CA ASP A 44 3.72 -0.20 6.42
C ASP A 44 3.11 0.86 7.37
N ALA A 45 3.80 1.99 7.54
CA ALA A 45 3.31 3.10 8.37
C ALA A 45 2.11 3.82 7.74
N VAL A 46 2.04 3.91 6.41
CA VAL A 46 0.91 4.51 5.69
C VAL A 46 -0.30 3.59 5.73
N GLU A 47 -0.11 2.29 5.52
CA GLU A 47 -1.17 1.27 5.61
C GLU A 47 -1.74 1.21 7.02
N GLU A 48 -0.89 1.12 8.05
CA GLU A 48 -1.34 1.13 9.45
C GLU A 48 -2.05 2.44 9.83
N ALA A 49 -1.56 3.60 9.36
CA ALA A 49 -2.21 4.88 9.60
C ALA A 49 -3.59 4.96 8.93
N ASP A 50 -3.74 4.40 7.73
CA ASP A 50 -5.03 4.40 7.02
C ASP A 50 -6.02 3.44 7.67
N ASP A 51 -5.58 2.25 8.07
CA ASP A 51 -6.39 1.29 8.83
C ASP A 51 -6.89 1.88 10.15
N ILE A 52 -6.01 2.55 10.90
CA ILE A 52 -6.37 3.23 12.15
C ILE A 52 -7.39 4.35 11.87
N ARG A 53 -7.20 5.12 10.80
CA ARG A 53 -8.11 6.21 10.41
C ARG A 53 -9.50 5.64 10.07
N VAL A 54 -9.55 4.65 9.20
CA VAL A 54 -10.80 3.99 8.78
C VAL A 54 -11.51 3.36 9.99
N ALA A 55 -10.80 2.66 10.86
CA ALA A 55 -11.38 2.07 12.07
C ALA A 55 -11.97 3.13 13.02
N ARG A 56 -11.32 4.30 13.15
CA ARG A 56 -11.84 5.42 13.95
C ARG A 56 -13.10 6.03 13.34
N GLU A 57 -13.13 6.21 12.02
CA GLU A 57 -14.30 6.72 11.30
C GLU A 57 -15.50 5.78 11.47
N ILE A 58 -15.30 4.48 11.31
CA ILE A 58 -16.36 3.46 11.53
C ILE A 58 -16.86 3.54 12.97
N LYS A 59 -15.97 3.58 13.97
CA LYS A 59 -16.36 3.71 15.39
C LYS A 59 -17.16 4.98 15.67
N ALA A 60 -16.81 6.09 15.03
CA ALA A 60 -17.55 7.34 15.18
C ALA A 60 -18.97 7.22 14.61
N ARG A 61 -19.13 6.64 13.41
CA ARG A 61 -20.44 6.40 12.80
C ARG A 61 -21.31 5.45 13.63
N ILE A 62 -20.72 4.39 14.19
CA ILE A 62 -21.41 3.49 15.13
C ILE A 62 -21.92 4.28 16.36
N ALA A 63 -21.07 5.12 16.96
CA ALA A 63 -21.44 5.92 18.11
C ALA A 63 -22.54 6.96 17.80
N GLN A 64 -22.60 7.43 16.55
CA GLN A 64 -23.63 8.34 16.05
C GLN A 64 -24.92 7.61 15.65
N GLY A 65 -24.93 6.27 15.62
CA GLY A 65 -26.07 5.47 15.19
C GLY A 65 -26.27 5.45 13.66
N GLU A 66 -25.24 5.80 12.90
CA GLU A 66 -25.26 5.85 11.43
C GLU A 66 -24.92 4.50 10.78
N GLU A 67 -24.51 3.51 11.57
CA GLU A 67 -24.19 2.16 11.12
C GLU A 67 -25.19 1.14 11.68
N PRO A 68 -25.71 0.22 10.86
CA PRO A 68 -26.51 -0.90 11.37
C PRO A 68 -25.63 -1.83 12.21
N LEU A 69 -26.11 -2.16 13.41
CA LEU A 69 -25.48 -3.13 14.30
C LEU A 69 -26.22 -4.46 14.16
N TYR A 70 -25.47 -5.52 13.91
CA TYR A 70 -25.99 -6.87 13.75
C TYR A 70 -25.54 -7.76 14.91
N ASP A 71 -26.38 -8.73 15.27
CA ASP A 71 -25.95 -9.78 16.18
C ASP A 71 -25.04 -10.78 15.45
N TRP A 72 -24.04 -11.29 16.18
CA TRP A 72 -23.06 -12.20 15.61
C TRP A 72 -23.68 -13.51 15.11
N GLU A 73 -24.69 -14.05 15.80
CA GLU A 73 -25.31 -15.33 15.39
C GLU A 73 -26.16 -15.17 14.13
N GLU A 74 -26.77 -14.00 13.92
CA GLU A 74 -27.50 -13.66 12.69
C GLU A 74 -26.55 -13.57 11.48
N VAL A 75 -25.46 -12.81 11.62
CA VAL A 75 -24.43 -12.66 10.57
C VAL A 75 -23.81 -14.01 10.21
N LYS A 76 -23.51 -14.82 11.22
CA LYS A 76 -22.93 -16.15 11.03
C LYS A 76 -23.86 -17.08 10.26
N ALA A 77 -25.17 -17.03 10.54
CA ALA A 77 -26.14 -17.83 9.81
C ALA A 77 -26.20 -17.44 8.33
N GLU A 78 -26.18 -16.13 8.02
CA GLU A 78 -26.17 -15.62 6.64
C GLU A 78 -24.90 -16.03 5.87
N LEU A 79 -23.72 -15.93 6.49
CA LEU A 79 -22.45 -16.30 5.85
C LEU A 79 -22.37 -17.79 5.53
N ASN A 80 -22.90 -18.65 6.41
CA ASN A 80 -22.96 -20.09 6.16
C ASN A 80 -23.90 -20.41 4.98
N ALA A 81 -25.04 -19.72 4.88
CA ALA A 81 -25.99 -19.88 3.78
C ALA A 81 -25.46 -19.39 2.41
N LEU A 82 -24.44 -18.52 2.39
CA LEU A 82 -23.77 -18.05 1.17
C LEU A 82 -22.66 -19.00 0.67
N SER A 83 -22.26 -19.96 1.52
CA SER A 83 -21.14 -20.86 1.25
C SER A 83 -21.57 -22.24 0.72
N ASP A 84 -22.88 -22.47 0.60
CA ASP A 84 -23.54 -23.62 -0.03
C ASP A 84 -23.99 -23.31 -1.47
#